data_AF-A0A380X9X8-F1
#
_entry.id   AF-A0A380X9X8-F1
#
_cell.length_a   1.000
_cell.length_b   1.000
_cell.length_c   1.000
_cell.angle_alpha   90.00
_cell.angle_beta   90.00
_cell.angle_gamma   90.00
#
_symmetry.space_group_name_H-M   'P 1'
#
loop_
_entity.id
_entity.type
_entity.pdbx_description
1 polymer ?
#
loop_
_entity_poly.entity_id
_entity_poly.type
_entity_poly.pdbx_seq_one_letter_code
_entity_poly.pdbx_strand_id
1 'polypeptide(L)'
;MTRRQTEYRKLEILMKADKHFYDYCEYTKYWYGADKWENRKDPVINGIRLAIGQYIQKGASDKGIRFSEFVQCLSTDFANGWLNAAREAEELPKYSRQKAKKHKIGRGCAMPGTWEYGYE
;
A
#
# COMPACT_ATOMS: atom_id res chain seq x y z
N MET A 1 15.46 -19.14 -10.89
CA MET A 1 15.02 -17.83 -11.42
C MET A 1 16.26 -16.99 -11.72
N THR A 2 16.38 -16.43 -12.93
CA THR A 2 17.52 -15.56 -13.27
C THR A 2 17.35 -14.17 -12.66
N ARG A 3 18.45 -13.41 -12.49
CA ARG A 3 18.40 -12.04 -11.96
C ARG A 3 17.40 -11.15 -12.71
N ARG A 4 17.36 -11.26 -14.05
CA ARG A 4 16.41 -10.53 -14.90
C ARG A 4 14.96 -10.90 -14.59
N GLN A 5 14.64 -12.18 -14.44
CA GLN A 5 13.27 -12.64 -14.10
C GLN A 5 12.82 -12.07 -12.75
N THR A 6 13.71 -11.99 -11.76
CA THR A 6 13.41 -11.40 -10.46
C THR A 6 13.13 -9.90 -10.55
N GLU A 7 13.88 -9.16 -11.38
CA GLU A 7 13.67 -7.73 -11.61
C GLU A 7 12.32 -7.46 -12.31
N TYR A 8 11.98 -8.26 -13.32
CA TYR A 8 10.68 -8.18 -13.99
C TYR A 8 9.51 -8.45 -13.03
N ARG A 9 9.59 -9.51 -12.22
CA ARG A 9 8.55 -9.84 -11.24
C ARG A 9 8.34 -8.70 -10.24
N LYS A 10 9.42 -8.06 -9.78
CA LYS A 10 9.31 -6.89 -8.90
C LYS A 10 8.58 -5.73 -9.58
N LEU A 11 8.90 -5.43 -10.84
CA LEU A 11 8.23 -4.38 -11.60
C LEU A 11 6.73 -4.69 -11.78
N GLU A 12 6.40 -5.95 -12.08
CA GLU A 12 5.01 -6.38 -12.22
C GLU A 12 4.20 -6.14 -10.95
N ILE A 13 4.75 -6.47 -9.78
CA ILE A 13 4.09 -6.24 -8.48
C ILE A 13 3.89 -4.74 -8.23
N LEU A 14 4.86 -3.90 -8.58
CA LEU A 14 4.71 -2.44 -8.44
C LEU A 14 3.59 -1.89 -9.33
N MET A 15 3.53 -2.34 -10.58
CA MET A 15 2.48 -1.95 -11.51
C MET A 15 1.10 -2.42 -11.05
N LYS A 16 0.99 -3.64 -10.51
CA LYS A 16 -0.26 -4.17 -9.93
C LYS A 16 -0.72 -3.33 -8.74
N ALA A 17 0.19 -2.97 -7.84
CA ALA A 17 -0.14 -2.13 -6.70
C ALA A 17 -0.71 -0.78 -7.15
N ASP A 18 -0.05 -0.09 -8.09
CA ASP A 18 -0.56 1.18 -8.63
C ASP A 18 -1.92 0.99 -9.34
N LYS A 19 -2.11 -0.11 -10.07
CA LYS A 19 -3.40 -0.46 -10.69
C LYS A 19 -4.52 -0.59 -9.65
N HIS A 20 -4.28 -1.26 -8.52
CA HIS A 20 -5.30 -1.37 -7.46
C HIS A 20 -5.77 -0.01 -6.95
N PHE A 21 -4.88 0.98 -6.87
CA PHE A 21 -5.27 2.34 -6.50
C PHE A 21 -6.20 2.97 -7.54
N TYR A 22 -5.87 2.86 -8.83
CA TYR A 22 -6.73 3.35 -9.91
C TYR A 22 -8.10 2.65 -9.94
N ASP A 23 -8.11 1.32 -9.87
CA ASP A 23 -9.33 0.51 -9.84
C ASP A 23 -10.21 0.89 -8.63
N TYR A 24 -9.60 1.23 -7.49
CA TYR A 24 -10.31 1.71 -6.30
C TYR A 24 -10.90 3.11 -6.51
N CYS A 25 -10.18 4.02 -7.18
CA CYS A 25 -10.71 5.32 -7.54
C CYS A 25 -11.92 5.20 -8.48
N GLU A 26 -11.84 4.33 -9.49
CA GLU A 26 -12.98 4.04 -10.38
C GLU A 26 -14.17 3.47 -9.61
N TYR A 27 -13.93 2.54 -8.70
CA TYR A 27 -14.96 2.04 -7.78
C TYR A 27 -15.62 3.18 -6.99
N THR A 28 -14.85 4.07 -6.36
CA THR A 28 -15.44 5.16 -5.56
C THR A 28 -16.26 6.15 -6.39
N LYS A 29 -15.94 6.30 -7.68
CA LYS A 29 -16.61 7.25 -8.58
C LYS A 29 -17.80 6.65 -9.31
N TYR A 30 -17.70 5.39 -9.73
CA TYR A 30 -18.63 4.76 -10.65
C TYR A 30 -19.21 3.43 -10.14
N TRP A 31 -18.91 3.03 -8.90
CA TRP A 31 -19.31 1.75 -8.31
C TRP A 31 -18.81 0.51 -9.07
N TYR A 32 -17.80 0.67 -9.93
CA TYR A 32 -17.21 -0.43 -10.69
C TYR A 32 -16.54 -1.46 -9.76
N GLY A 33 -16.88 -2.74 -9.93
CA GLY A 33 -16.29 -3.83 -9.14
C GLY A 33 -16.64 -3.81 -7.65
N ALA A 34 -17.82 -3.29 -7.27
CA ALA A 34 -18.27 -3.19 -5.88
C ALA A 34 -18.13 -4.52 -5.11
N ASP A 35 -18.53 -5.64 -5.72
CA ASP A 35 -18.48 -6.98 -5.11
C ASP A 35 -17.06 -7.34 -4.63
N LYS A 36 -16.03 -6.96 -5.41
CA LYS A 36 -14.63 -7.13 -5.04
C LYS A 36 -14.28 -6.22 -3.86
N TRP A 37 -14.54 -4.92 -3.97
CA TRP A 37 -14.09 -3.92 -2.99
C TRP A 37 -14.85 -3.94 -1.67
N GLU A 38 -16.10 -4.40 -1.69
CA GLU A 38 -16.94 -4.56 -0.50
C GLU A 38 -16.70 -5.87 0.23
N ASN A 39 -15.99 -6.83 -0.38
CA ASN A 39 -15.66 -8.11 0.25
C ASN A 39 -14.64 -7.94 1.40
N ARG A 40 -15.16 -7.65 2.59
CA ARG A 40 -14.35 -7.52 3.82
C ARG A 40 -13.83 -8.86 4.36
N LYS A 41 -14.33 -9.99 3.85
CA LYS A 41 -13.87 -11.33 4.28
C LYS A 41 -12.56 -11.73 3.61
N ASP A 42 -12.23 -11.11 2.47
CA ASP A 42 -10.97 -11.36 1.79
C ASP A 42 -9.82 -10.56 2.45
N PRO A 43 -8.84 -11.23 3.09
CA PRO A 43 -7.74 -10.56 3.77
C PRO A 43 -6.80 -9.82 2.80
N VAL A 44 -6.71 -10.25 1.54
CA VAL A 44 -5.91 -9.56 0.50
C VAL A 44 -6.56 -8.23 0.17
N ILE A 45 -7.85 -8.23 -0.16
CA ILE A 45 -8.59 -7.00 -0.47
C ILE A 45 -8.61 -6.05 0.73
N ASN A 46 -8.83 -6.56 1.94
CA ASN A 46 -8.82 -5.74 3.15
C ASN A 46 -7.45 -5.07 3.36
N GLY A 47 -6.35 -5.80 3.15
CA GLY A 47 -4.99 -5.25 3.20
C GLY A 47 -4.75 -4.15 2.17
N ILE A 48 -5.18 -4.35 0.93
CA ILE A 48 -5.08 -3.33 -0.15
C ILE A 48 -5.89 -2.08 0.21
N ARG A 49 -7.14 -2.24 0.65
CA ARG A 49 -8.00 -1.12 1.05
C ARG A 49 -7.41 -0.31 2.19
N LEU A 50 -6.84 -0.99 3.19
CA LEU A 50 -6.19 -0.32 4.31
C LEU A 50 -4.98 0.50 3.85
N ALA A 51 -4.15 -0.06 2.97
CA ALA A 51 -3.02 0.65 2.39
C ALA A 51 -3.46 1.90 1.60
N ILE A 52 -4.52 1.78 0.79
CA ILE A 52 -5.10 2.90 0.04
C ILE A 52 -5.67 3.96 0.99
N GLY A 53 -6.42 3.55 2.01
CA GLY A 53 -6.95 4.46 3.02
C GLY A 53 -5.85 5.27 3.69
N GLN A 54 -4.74 4.63 4.06
CA GLN A 54 -3.57 5.33 4.60
C GLN A 54 -2.88 6.25 3.60
N TYR A 55 -2.77 5.82 2.35
CA TYR A 55 -2.16 6.62 1.28
C TYR A 55 -2.91 7.96 1.10
N ILE A 56 -4.25 7.89 1.09
CA ILE A 56 -5.13 9.05 1.02
C ILE A 56 -5.03 9.88 2.31
N GLN A 57 -5.19 9.25 3.47
CA GLN A 57 -5.19 9.93 4.77
C GLN A 57 -3.89 10.72 5.03
N LYS A 58 -2.74 10.20 4.56
CA LYS A 58 -1.43 10.82 4.74
C LYS A 58 -1.07 11.87 3.69
N GLY A 59 -1.93 12.09 2.69
CA GLY A 59 -1.68 12.99 1.57
C GLY A 59 -0.41 12.63 0.82
N ALA A 60 -0.10 11.34 0.69
CA ALA A 60 1.14 10.89 0.06
C ALA A 60 1.18 11.23 -1.45
N SER A 61 0.00 11.22 -2.09
CA SER A 61 -0.17 11.68 -3.47
C SER A 61 0.24 13.14 -3.65
N ASP A 62 -0.18 14.03 -2.75
CA ASP A 62 0.14 15.47 -2.80
C ASP A 62 1.63 15.73 -2.59
N LYS A 63 2.33 14.80 -1.94
CA LYS A 63 3.78 14.79 -1.76
C LYS A 63 4.54 14.18 -2.94
N GLY A 64 3.84 13.81 -4.02
CA GLY A 64 4.42 13.19 -5.20
C GLY A 64 4.94 11.77 -4.99
N ILE A 65 4.50 11.09 -3.93
CA ILE A 65 4.89 9.70 -3.65
C ILE A 65 3.87 8.79 -4.33
N ARG A 66 4.31 7.90 -5.23
CA ARG A 66 3.40 6.92 -5.86
C ARG A 66 2.89 5.90 -4.86
N PHE A 67 1.71 5.35 -5.09
CA PHE A 67 1.11 4.36 -4.20
C PHE A 67 2.01 3.13 -4.00
N SER A 68 2.54 2.56 -5.08
CA SER A 68 3.48 1.43 -5.03
C SER A 68 4.75 1.73 -4.23
N GLU A 69 5.20 2.98 -4.16
CA GLU A 69 6.33 3.42 -3.33
C GLU A 69 5.93 3.63 -1.87
N PHE A 70 4.75 4.21 -1.64
CA PHE A 70 4.20 4.41 -0.31
C PHE A 70 3.98 3.08 0.42
N VAL A 71 3.42 2.07 -0.24
CA VAL A 71 3.15 0.76 0.38
C VAL A 71 4.44 0.04 0.78
N GLN A 72 5.54 0.25 0.06
CA GLN A 72 6.85 -0.24 0.45
C GLN A 72 7.38 0.43 1.72
N CYS A 73 6.85 1.59 2.10
CA CYS A 73 7.25 2.29 3.32
C CYS A 73 6.51 1.77 4.57
N LEU A 74 5.35 1.13 4.40
CA LEU A 74 4.59 0.56 5.51
C LEU A 74 5.29 -0.70 6.04
N SER A 75 5.52 -0.81 7.34
CA SER A 75 6.20 -1.97 7.93
C SER A 75 5.40 -3.26 7.76
N THR A 76 6.02 -4.41 8.02
CA THR A 76 5.32 -5.72 8.10
C THR A 76 4.36 -5.77 9.27
N ASP A 77 4.69 -5.11 10.36
CA ASP A 77 3.88 -5.10 11.58
C ASP A 77 2.77 -4.04 11.54
N PHE A 78 2.69 -3.27 10.45
CA PHE A 78 1.67 -2.25 10.24
C PHE A 78 0.28 -2.87 10.38
N ALA A 79 -0.58 -2.22 11.17
CA ALA A 79 -1.93 -2.66 11.48
C ALA A 79 -2.02 -4.16 11.83
N ASN A 80 -1.17 -4.61 12.76
CA ASN A 80 -1.14 -6.00 13.22
C ASN A 80 -0.91 -7.01 12.06
N GLY A 81 -0.14 -6.63 11.05
CA GLY A 81 0.20 -7.50 9.92
C GLY A 81 -0.86 -7.62 8.84
N TRP A 82 -1.88 -6.76 8.82
CA TRP A 82 -2.98 -6.84 7.83
C TRP A 82 -2.54 -6.66 6.37
N LEU A 83 -1.33 -6.17 6.11
CA LEU A 83 -0.77 -6.10 4.76
C LEU A 83 -0.11 -7.40 4.30
N ASN A 84 0.14 -8.35 5.21
CA ASN A 84 0.95 -9.53 4.90
C ASN A 84 0.26 -10.45 3.88
N ALA A 85 -1.06 -10.68 4.02
CA ALA A 85 -1.81 -11.47 3.05
C ALA A 85 -1.69 -10.91 1.62
N ALA A 86 -1.84 -9.60 1.44
CA ALA A 86 -1.71 -8.95 0.14
C ALA A 86 -0.26 -8.97 -0.42
N ARG A 87 0.75 -8.96 0.46
CA ARG A 87 2.16 -9.07 0.08
C ARG A 87 2.56 -10.49 -0.29
N GLU A 88 2.05 -11.48 0.43
CA GLU A 88 2.26 -12.90 0.15
C GLU A 88 1.57 -13.30 -1.16
N ALA A 89 0.40 -12.74 -1.43
CA ALA A 89 -0.30 -12.85 -2.71
C ALA A 89 0.36 -12.06 -3.86
N GLU A 90 1.44 -11.31 -3.59
CA GLU A 90 2.14 -10.47 -4.56
C GLU A 90 1.28 -9.37 -5.22
N GLU A 91 0.18 -8.99 -4.56
CA GLU A 91 -0.66 -7.85 -4.95
C GLU A 91 -0.08 -6.52 -4.47
N LEU A 92 0.70 -6.55 -3.39
CA LEU A 92 1.44 -5.41 -2.86
C LEU A 92 2.94 -5.71 -2.74
N PRO A 93 3.81 -4.71 -2.95
CA PRO A 93 5.24 -4.89 -2.80
C PRO A 93 5.65 -5.07 -1.33
N LYS A 94 6.76 -5.80 -1.13
CA LYS A 94 7.36 -6.00 0.19
C LYS A 94 7.87 -4.69 0.77
N TYR A 95 7.87 -4.62 2.10
CA TYR A 95 8.44 -3.50 2.84
C TYR A 95 9.92 -3.26 2.49
N SER A 96 10.29 -1.99 2.34
CA SER A 96 11.65 -1.51 2.10
C SER A 96 12.01 -0.42 3.10
N ARG A 97 12.90 -0.74 4.05
CA ARG A 97 13.43 0.21 5.03
C ARG A 97 14.11 1.41 4.37
N GLN A 98 14.76 1.19 3.22
CA GLN A 98 15.44 2.26 2.48
C GLN A 98 14.42 3.27 1.92
N LYS A 99 13.30 2.79 1.37
CA LYS A 99 12.20 3.65 0.90
C LYS A 99 11.54 4.40 2.05
N ALA A 100 11.25 3.71 3.15
CA ALA A 100 10.70 4.35 4.35
C ALA A 100 11.57 5.51 4.85
N LYS A 101 12.89 5.30 4.94
CA LYS A 101 13.85 6.37 5.27
C LYS A 101 13.86 7.49 4.23
N LYS A 102 13.92 7.16 2.95
CA LYS A 102 13.94 8.15 1.85
C LYS A 102 12.75 9.10 1.91
N HIS A 103 11.56 8.55 2.16
CA HIS A 103 10.32 9.32 2.21
C HIS A 103 9.98 9.85 3.62
N LYS A 104 10.87 9.65 4.60
CA LYS A 104 10.66 10.00 6.02
C LYS A 104 9.32 9.48 6.57
N ILE A 105 8.95 8.26 6.18
CA ILE A 105 7.75 7.58 6.67
C ILE A 105 8.16 6.71 7.85
N GLY A 106 7.64 7.04 9.03
CA GLY A 106 7.92 6.34 10.28
C GLY A 106 7.54 4.85 10.24
N ARG A 107 8.22 4.04 11.06
CA ARG A 107 7.83 2.64 11.31
C ARG A 107 6.58 2.66 12.19
N GLY A 108 5.49 2.10 11.69
CA GLY A 108 4.25 1.96 12.46
C GLY A 108 3.26 3.08 12.16
N CYS A 109 1.99 2.71 12.21
CA CYS A 109 0.86 3.63 12.11
C CYS A 109 1.10 4.88 12.96
N ALA A 110 0.85 6.08 12.39
CA ALA A 110 0.07 6.99 13.22
C ALA A 110 -1.32 6.34 13.27
N MET A 111 -1.80 5.96 14.45
CA MET A 111 -3.22 5.70 14.59
C MET A 111 -3.98 6.93 14.05
N PRO A 112 -5.16 6.77 13.42
CA PRO A 112 -6.06 7.89 13.19
C PRO A 112 -6.47 8.42 14.58
N GLY A 113 -5.75 9.38 15.12
CA GLY A 113 -5.99 9.90 16.47
C GLY A 113 -4.80 10.54 17.18
N THR A 114 -3.55 10.23 16.81
CA THR A 114 -2.39 10.90 17.41
C THR A 114 -1.84 11.98 16.49
N TRP A 115 -2.18 13.21 16.82
CA TRP A 115 -1.52 14.43 16.37
C TRP A 115 -0.09 14.45 16.92
N GLU A 116 0.84 13.79 16.26
CA GLU A 116 2.27 14.05 16.48
C GLU A 116 2.89 14.53 15.18
N TYR A 117 2.83 15.86 15.03
CA TYR A 117 3.88 16.61 14.36
C TYR A 117 5.18 16.35 15.13
N GLY A 118 6.11 15.65 14.49
CA GLY A 118 7.45 15.43 15.02
C GLY A 118 8.41 15.26 13.86
N TYR A 119 8.91 16.38 13.34
CA TYR A 119 10.14 16.38 12.56
C TYR A 119 11.31 16.45 13.55
N GLU A 120 12.05 15.35 13.67
CA GLU A 120 13.48 15.38 13.97
C GLU A 120 14.24 14.75 12.79
#